data_AF-A0A9P0YRH2-F1
#
_entry.id   AF-A0A9P0YRH2-F1
#
_cell.length_a   1.000
_cell.length_b   1.000
_cell.length_c   1.000
_cell.angle_alpha   90.00
_cell.angle_beta   90.00
_cell.angle_gamma   90.00
#
_symmetry.space_group_name_H-M   'P 1'
#
loop_
_entity.id
_entity.type
_entity.pdbx_description
1 polymer ?
#
loop_
_entity_poly.entity_id
_entity_poly.type
_entity_poly.pdbx_seq_one_letter_code
_entity_poly.pdbx_strand_id
1 'polypeptide(L)'
;MRNLTLANSTLYIIGESYGAKLAVSLGLSVLNATQAKRLSVNLGGVTLGSSWISPEDYVVSWGPLLQTFSRIDDIDLEKVNSLANQIKQKIGEGNFVGAAELYLPIRGVIGNYSNEVDLYNLLEDSMDSTVSSTTASTTLNNVMNGVIKKILRLPENISWVGVSLPVFSNMSTDFMKPRIDEVDQLLDKEVDVTIYNGQVDLICGPTATKAWIQKLKWPGLKAYLNTSRTPLYCCGSNKTRGFLKSYMNFHFYTILGAGHFVPADQPDITLQM
;
A
#
# COMPACT_ATOMS: atom_id res chain seq x y z
N MET A 1 12.62 -8.06 30.65
CA MET A 1 13.89 -7.32 30.46
C MET A 1 13.71 -6.32 29.34
N ARG A 2 14.09 -5.05 29.53
CA ARG A 2 14.18 -4.07 28.43
C ARG A 2 15.43 -4.37 27.62
N ASN A 3 15.31 -4.50 26.30
CA ASN A 3 16.45 -4.69 25.41
C ASN A 3 17.11 -3.32 25.17
N LEU A 4 18.27 -3.09 25.79
CA LEU A 4 18.98 -1.81 25.77
C LEU A 4 19.53 -1.47 24.37
N THR A 5 19.84 -2.46 23.55
CA THR A 5 20.30 -2.27 22.17
C THR A 5 19.19 -1.69 21.29
N LEU A 6 17.96 -2.20 21.44
CA LEU A 6 16.79 -1.69 20.71
C LEU A 6 16.43 -0.26 21.12
N ALA A 7 16.65 0.11 22.38
CA ALA A 7 16.34 1.46 22.88
C ALA A 7 17.21 2.56 22.23
N ASN A 8 18.43 2.22 21.78
CA ASN A 8 19.35 3.15 21.13
C ASN A 8 19.35 3.05 19.61
N SER A 9 18.57 2.14 19.04
CA SER A 9 18.49 1.95 17.58
C SER A 9 17.50 2.93 16.97
N THR A 10 17.78 3.38 15.76
CA THR A 10 16.81 4.14 14.96
C THR A 10 15.63 3.25 14.60
N LEU A 11 14.43 3.71 14.89
CA LEU A 11 13.18 3.05 14.53
C LEU A 11 12.75 3.48 13.14
N TYR A 12 12.52 2.52 12.25
CA TYR A 12 11.80 2.71 10.99
C TYR A 12 10.48 1.97 11.07
N ILE A 13 9.40 2.61 10.61
CA ILE A 13 8.07 2.02 10.58
C ILE A 13 7.70 1.79 9.13
N ILE A 14 7.51 0.53 8.76
CA ILE A 14 7.23 0.12 7.39
C ILE A 14 5.85 -0.52 7.35
N GLY A 15 5.00 -0.09 6.44
CA GLY A 15 3.69 -0.67 6.19
C GLY A 15 3.41 -0.83 4.70
N GLU A 16 2.78 -1.94 4.34
CA GLU A 16 2.34 -2.22 2.97
C GLU A 16 0.81 -2.23 2.89
N SER A 17 0.23 -1.84 1.77
CA SER A 17 -1.23 -1.91 1.56
C SER A 17 -1.99 -1.09 2.61
N TYR A 18 -3.01 -1.67 3.24
CA TYR A 18 -3.68 -1.07 4.40
C TYR A 18 -2.74 -0.81 5.58
N GLY A 19 -1.69 -1.63 5.74
CA GLY A 19 -0.66 -1.45 6.76
C GLY A 19 0.03 -0.10 6.69
N ALA A 20 0.04 0.57 5.53
CA ALA A 20 0.53 1.94 5.39
C ALA A 20 -0.27 2.95 6.22
N LYS A 21 -1.60 2.82 6.35
CA LYS A 21 -2.40 3.68 7.23
C LYS A 21 -1.98 3.52 8.69
N LEU A 22 -1.69 2.28 9.09
CA LEU A 22 -1.19 1.96 10.43
C LEU A 22 0.22 2.54 10.63
N ALA A 23 1.09 2.42 9.62
CA ALA A 23 2.46 2.93 9.67
C ALA A 23 2.49 4.46 9.85
N VAL A 24 1.69 5.19 9.06
CA VAL A 24 1.56 6.65 9.18
C VAL A 24 1.02 7.05 10.56
N SER A 25 -0.07 6.41 11.00
CA SER A 25 -0.70 6.72 12.30
C SER A 25 0.22 6.39 13.48
N LEU A 26 0.96 5.29 13.40
CA LEU A 26 1.94 4.89 14.39
C LEU A 26 3.14 5.84 14.40
N GLY A 27 3.64 6.24 13.23
CA GLY A 27 4.72 7.21 13.08
C GLY A 27 4.42 8.53 13.78
N LEU A 28 3.22 9.09 13.54
CA LEU A 28 2.79 10.30 14.25
C LEU A 28 2.65 10.09 15.75
N SER A 29 2.11 8.94 16.17
CA SER A 29 1.94 8.63 17.59
C SER A 29 3.29 8.51 18.31
N VAL A 30 4.26 7.85 17.69
CA VAL A 30 5.65 7.73 18.19
C VAL A 30 6.29 9.11 18.26
N LEU A 31 6.22 9.88 17.18
CA LEU A 31 6.79 11.22 17.11
C LEU A 31 6.23 12.14 18.20
N ASN A 32 4.91 12.18 18.37
CA ASN A 32 4.24 12.97 19.40
C ASN A 32 4.60 12.49 20.81
N ALA A 33 4.72 11.18 21.04
CA ALA A 33 5.14 10.64 22.32
C ALA A 33 6.60 10.97 22.64
N THR A 34 7.48 10.94 21.64
CA THR A 34 8.90 11.33 21.78
C THR A 34 9.04 12.83 22.06
N GLN A 35 8.35 13.69 21.31
CA GLN A 35 8.32 15.14 21.55
C GLN A 35 7.79 15.48 22.95
N ALA A 36 6.79 14.73 23.43
CA ALA A 36 6.25 14.86 24.78
C ALA A 36 7.09 14.14 25.87
N LYS A 37 8.27 13.60 25.53
CA LYS A 37 9.16 12.84 26.44
C LYS A 37 8.49 11.65 27.14
N ARG A 38 7.42 11.11 26.57
CA ARG A 38 6.72 9.88 27.02
C ARG A 38 7.33 8.61 26.44
N LEU A 39 8.07 8.75 25.34
CA LEU A 39 8.80 7.69 24.68
C LEU A 39 10.23 8.18 24.37
N SER A 40 11.23 7.33 24.53
CA SER A 40 12.61 7.64 24.16
C SER A 40 13.01 6.71 23.02
N VAL A 41 12.72 7.15 21.79
CA VAL A 41 13.00 6.44 20.54
C VAL A 41 13.39 7.48 19.48
N ASN A 42 14.42 7.16 18.70
CA ASN A 42 14.78 7.93 17.52
C ASN A 42 13.96 7.43 16.31
N LEU A 43 12.98 8.18 15.85
CA LEU A 43 12.20 7.83 14.65
C LEU A 43 12.99 8.27 13.41
N GLY A 44 13.48 7.30 12.64
CA GLY A 44 14.24 7.55 11.42
C GLY A 44 13.39 7.75 10.17
N GLY A 45 12.18 7.20 10.14
CA GLY A 45 11.30 7.37 8.98
C GLY A 45 10.10 6.44 8.95
N VAL A 46 9.20 6.71 8.02
CA VAL A 46 7.99 5.93 7.74
C VAL A 46 7.98 5.53 6.26
N THR A 47 7.90 4.23 5.99
CA THR A 47 7.87 3.69 4.62
C THR A 47 6.52 3.10 4.29
N LEU A 48 5.97 3.47 3.14
CA LEU A 48 4.63 3.16 2.64
C LEU A 48 4.73 2.37 1.33
N GLY A 49 4.73 1.04 1.44
CA GLY A 49 4.71 0.14 0.28
C GLY A 49 3.31 0.00 -0.29
N SER A 50 3.13 0.14 -1.61
CA SER A 50 1.88 -0.19 -2.33
C SER A 50 0.63 0.20 -1.52
N SER A 51 0.57 1.48 -1.13
CA SER A 51 -0.11 1.90 0.09
C SER A 51 -1.56 2.34 -0.12
N TRP A 52 -2.49 1.89 0.75
CA TRP A 52 -3.91 2.28 0.68
C TRP A 52 -4.18 3.60 1.41
N ILE A 53 -3.53 4.71 1.00
CA ILE A 53 -3.63 6.01 1.69
C ILE A 53 -4.83 6.84 1.26
N SER A 54 -5.16 6.87 -0.03
CA SER A 54 -6.27 7.65 -0.59
C SER A 54 -7.23 6.77 -1.38
N PRO A 55 -8.19 6.11 -0.71
CA PRO A 55 -9.09 5.15 -1.35
C PRO A 55 -9.82 5.73 -2.58
N GLU A 56 -10.23 6.99 -2.51
CA GLU A 56 -10.90 7.68 -3.64
C GLU A 56 -10.03 7.78 -4.89
N ASP A 57 -8.73 8.03 -4.76
CA ASP A 57 -7.83 8.15 -5.91
C ASP A 57 -7.53 6.80 -6.53
N TYR A 58 -7.46 5.75 -5.70
CA TYR A 58 -7.28 4.39 -6.16
C TYR A 58 -8.49 3.92 -6.96
N VAL A 59 -9.70 3.96 -6.38
CA VAL A 59 -10.90 3.41 -7.04
C VAL A 59 -11.20 4.08 -8.38
N VAL A 60 -10.99 5.40 -8.51
CA VAL A 60 -11.23 6.10 -9.78
C VAL A 60 -10.12 5.88 -10.81
N SER A 61 -8.96 5.38 -10.39
CA SER A 61 -7.85 5.08 -11.31
C SER A 61 -7.95 3.70 -11.96
N TRP A 62 -8.67 2.76 -11.34
CA TRP A 62 -8.69 1.36 -11.78
C TRP A 62 -9.26 1.18 -13.18
N GLY A 63 -10.41 1.77 -13.48
CA GLY A 63 -11.02 1.69 -14.81
C GLY A 63 -10.10 2.22 -15.91
N PRO A 64 -9.65 3.49 -15.85
CA PRO A 64 -8.74 4.05 -16.85
C PRO A 64 -7.42 3.26 -17.00
N LEU A 65 -6.89 2.72 -15.90
CA LEU A 65 -5.67 1.91 -15.95
C LEU A 65 -5.91 0.58 -16.69
N LEU A 66 -7.00 -0.12 -16.37
CA LEU A 66 -7.39 -1.35 -17.05
C LEU A 66 -7.62 -1.12 -18.54
N GLN A 67 -8.30 -0.04 -18.92
CA GLN A 67 -8.50 0.33 -20.33
C GLN A 67 -7.17 0.58 -21.04
N THR A 68 -6.25 1.33 -20.39
CA THR A 68 -4.92 1.63 -20.96
C THR A 68 -4.09 0.36 -21.21
N PHE A 69 -4.29 -0.68 -20.39
CA PHE A 69 -3.65 -1.99 -20.55
C PHE A 69 -4.47 -2.98 -21.39
N SER A 70 -5.52 -2.50 -22.08
CA SER A 70 -6.41 -3.30 -22.91
C SER A 70 -7.09 -4.46 -22.15
N ARG A 71 -7.27 -4.31 -20.84
CA ARG A 71 -7.99 -5.29 -20.00
C ARG A 71 -9.50 -5.15 -20.11
N ILE A 72 -9.99 -3.95 -20.41
CA ILE A 72 -11.41 -3.64 -20.61
C ILE A 72 -11.57 -2.69 -21.80
N ASP A 73 -12.74 -2.66 -22.42
CA ASP A 73 -13.10 -1.71 -23.48
C ASP A 73 -13.84 -0.46 -22.94
N ASP A 74 -14.29 0.41 -23.84
CA ASP A 74 -15.01 1.64 -23.48
C ASP A 74 -16.36 1.36 -22.79
N ILE A 75 -17.05 0.29 -23.19
CA ILE A 75 -18.36 -0.09 -22.63
C ILE A 75 -18.17 -0.58 -21.19
N ASP A 76 -17.12 -1.35 -20.95
CA ASP A 76 -16.80 -1.89 -19.64
C ASP A 76 -16.21 -0.83 -18.70
N LEU A 77 -15.46 0.13 -19.24
CA LEU A 77 -14.96 1.29 -18.49
C LEU A 77 -16.10 2.07 -17.82
N GLU A 78 -17.21 2.31 -18.53
CA GLU A 78 -18.35 3.03 -17.97
C GLU A 78 -18.93 2.34 -16.73
N LYS A 79 -18.96 0.99 -16.73
CA LYS A 79 -19.47 0.19 -15.61
C LYS A 79 -18.56 0.30 -14.38
N VAL A 80 -17.25 0.20 -14.58
CA VAL A 80 -16.25 0.37 -13.51
C VAL A 80 -16.31 1.80 -12.95
N ASN A 81 -16.31 2.81 -13.82
CA ASN A 81 -16.32 4.21 -13.43
C ASN A 81 -17.61 4.63 -12.70
N SER A 82 -18.76 4.04 -13.05
CA SER A 82 -20.02 4.29 -12.36
C SER A 82 -19.91 3.95 -10.87
N LEU A 83 -19.40 2.77 -10.52
CA LEU A 83 -19.20 2.38 -9.11
C LEU A 83 -18.08 3.18 -8.45
N ALA A 84 -16.97 3.42 -9.16
CA ALA A 84 -15.86 4.21 -8.62
C ALA A 84 -16.31 5.63 -8.22
N ASN A 85 -17.14 6.26 -9.05
CA ASN A 85 -17.69 7.60 -8.77
C ASN A 85 -18.68 7.59 -7.60
N GLN A 86 -19.51 6.55 -7.45
CA GLN A 86 -20.37 6.39 -6.28
C GLN A 86 -19.55 6.24 -4.99
N ILE A 87 -18.47 5.45 -5.02
CA ILE A 87 -17.55 5.32 -3.89
C ILE A 87 -16.92 6.68 -3.55
N LYS A 88 -16.39 7.38 -4.55
CA LYS A 88 -15.80 8.71 -4.37
C LYS A 88 -16.79 9.71 -3.78
N GLN A 89 -18.04 9.71 -4.25
CA GLN A 89 -19.10 10.56 -3.70
C GLN A 89 -19.33 10.26 -2.21
N LYS A 90 -19.48 8.98 -1.84
CA LYS A 90 -19.69 8.58 -0.45
C LYS A 90 -18.52 8.97 0.46
N ILE A 91 -17.28 8.86 -0.03
CA ILE A 91 -16.09 9.35 0.69
C ILE A 91 -16.18 10.87 0.91
N GLY A 92 -16.54 11.63 -0.12
CA GLY A 92 -16.70 13.09 -0.04
C GLY A 92 -17.81 13.55 0.92
N GLU A 93 -18.85 12.74 1.08
CA GLU A 93 -19.94 12.94 2.06
C GLU A 93 -19.58 12.48 3.48
N GLY A 94 -18.40 11.90 3.69
CA GLY A 94 -17.98 11.30 4.97
C GLY A 94 -18.65 9.95 5.29
N ASN A 95 -19.39 9.37 4.34
CA ASN A 95 -20.04 8.07 4.46
C ASN A 95 -19.06 6.92 4.15
N PHE A 96 -18.07 6.73 5.02
CA PHE A 96 -17.02 5.72 4.82
C PHE A 96 -17.53 4.28 4.86
N VAL A 97 -18.55 4.00 5.68
CA VAL A 97 -19.18 2.66 5.75
C VAL A 97 -19.87 2.34 4.43
N GLY A 98 -20.70 3.25 3.91
CA GLY A 98 -21.36 3.06 2.62
C GLY A 98 -20.36 2.97 1.46
N ALA A 99 -19.22 3.66 1.54
CA ALA A 99 -18.13 3.49 0.57
C ALA A 99 -17.50 2.09 0.67
N ALA A 100 -17.30 1.57 1.88
CA ALA A 100 -16.74 0.24 2.11
C ALA A 100 -17.67 -0.89 1.64
N GLU A 101 -19.00 -0.71 1.77
CA GLU A 101 -20.00 -1.64 1.24
C GLU A 101 -19.92 -1.82 -0.28
N LEU A 102 -19.48 -0.78 -1.01
CA LEU A 102 -19.30 -0.82 -2.46
C LEU A 102 -17.95 -1.40 -2.91
N TYR A 103 -17.02 -1.67 -1.98
CA TYR A 103 -15.68 -2.17 -2.30
C TYR A 103 -15.68 -3.58 -2.92
N LEU A 104 -16.46 -4.52 -2.38
CA LEU A 104 -16.59 -5.85 -2.99
C LEU A 104 -17.36 -5.81 -4.33
N PRO A 105 -18.48 -5.05 -4.46
CA PRO A 105 -19.15 -4.85 -5.74
C PRO A 105 -18.25 -4.34 -6.87
N ILE A 106 -17.45 -3.29 -6.65
CA ILE A 106 -16.57 -2.76 -7.72
C ILE A 106 -15.52 -3.79 -8.13
N ARG A 107 -15.00 -4.59 -7.18
CA ARG A 107 -14.07 -5.68 -7.50
C ARG A 107 -14.72 -6.78 -8.35
N GLY A 108 -15.97 -7.14 -8.04
CA GLY A 108 -16.73 -8.09 -8.85
C GLY A 108 -16.99 -7.58 -10.27
N VAL A 109 -17.31 -6.28 -10.41
CA VAL A 109 -17.42 -5.64 -11.73
C VAL A 109 -16.11 -5.69 -12.49
N ILE A 110 -14.98 -5.36 -11.83
CA ILE A 110 -13.66 -5.39 -12.47
C ILE A 110 -13.38 -6.77 -13.06
N GLY A 111 -13.36 -7.85 -12.27
CA GLY A 111 -12.95 -9.13 -12.87
C GLY A 111 -13.98 -9.75 -13.81
N ASN A 112 -15.28 -9.49 -13.64
CA ASN A 112 -16.27 -9.93 -14.64
C ASN A 112 -15.97 -9.37 -16.03
N TYR A 113 -15.55 -8.11 -16.12
CA TYR A 113 -15.32 -7.44 -17.40
C TYR A 113 -13.86 -7.50 -17.87
N SER A 114 -12.92 -7.71 -16.96
CA SER A 114 -11.49 -7.76 -17.29
C SER A 114 -10.95 -9.18 -17.48
N ASN A 115 -11.83 -10.19 -17.52
CA ASN A 115 -11.47 -11.61 -17.51
C ASN A 115 -10.59 -11.98 -16.30
N GLU A 116 -11.11 -11.71 -15.09
CA GLU A 116 -10.53 -12.14 -13.81
C GLU A 116 -9.11 -11.58 -13.55
N VAL A 117 -8.87 -10.31 -13.89
CA VAL A 117 -7.56 -9.66 -13.69
C VAL A 117 -7.15 -9.70 -12.22
N ASP A 118 -5.88 -9.98 -11.96
CA ASP A 118 -5.33 -9.89 -10.62
C ASP A 118 -5.17 -8.43 -10.18
N LEU A 119 -5.81 -8.07 -9.05
CA LEU A 119 -5.74 -6.72 -8.50
C LEU A 119 -4.34 -6.39 -7.96
N TYR A 120 -3.51 -7.39 -7.67
CA TYR A 120 -2.13 -7.20 -7.22
C TYR A 120 -1.13 -7.15 -8.38
N ASN A 121 -1.50 -7.65 -9.55
CA ASN A 121 -0.67 -7.57 -10.75
C ASN A 121 -1.55 -7.59 -12.01
N LEU A 122 -1.76 -6.43 -12.63
CA LEU A 122 -2.66 -6.29 -13.78
C LEU A 122 -2.24 -7.07 -15.04
N LEU A 123 -1.07 -7.72 -15.04
CA LEU A 123 -0.60 -8.61 -16.10
C LEU A 123 -1.01 -10.09 -15.89
N GLU A 124 -1.59 -10.43 -14.73
CA GLU A 124 -1.97 -11.79 -14.36
C GLU A 124 -3.50 -11.96 -14.29
N ASP A 125 -3.95 -13.21 -14.35
CA ASP A 125 -5.38 -13.60 -14.41
C ASP A 125 -5.72 -14.53 -13.23
N SER A 126 -5.84 -13.97 -12.03
CA SER A 126 -6.07 -14.74 -10.80
C SER A 126 -7.15 -14.19 -9.87
N MET A 127 -7.84 -13.10 -10.28
CA MET A 127 -8.85 -12.34 -9.53
C MET A 127 -8.66 -12.38 -8.02
N ASP A 128 -7.82 -11.47 -7.53
CA ASP A 128 -7.51 -11.33 -6.11
C ASP A 128 -7.19 -12.68 -5.46
N SER A 129 -6.18 -13.35 -6.00
CA SER A 129 -5.46 -14.37 -5.25
C SER A 129 -4.68 -13.67 -4.12
N THR A 130 -5.42 -13.08 -3.16
CA THR A 130 -4.96 -13.04 -1.78
C THR A 130 -4.58 -14.48 -1.47
N VAL A 131 -3.29 -14.79 -1.60
CA VAL A 131 -2.76 -16.09 -1.24
C VAL A 131 -3.24 -17.25 -2.14
N SER A 132 -3.13 -17.18 -3.48
CA SER A 132 -3.37 -18.39 -4.31
C SER A 132 -2.57 -18.47 -5.62
N SER A 133 -1.24 -18.48 -5.51
CA SER A 133 -0.57 -19.66 -6.05
C SER A 133 -0.88 -20.79 -5.07
N THR A 134 -1.75 -21.71 -5.47
CA THR A 134 -2.36 -22.79 -4.65
C THR A 134 -1.34 -23.70 -3.95
N THR A 135 -0.05 -23.55 -4.22
CA THR A 135 1.04 -24.25 -3.55
C THR A 135 1.65 -23.45 -2.40
N ALA A 136 1.93 -22.14 -2.55
CA ALA A 136 2.62 -21.35 -1.53
C ALA A 136 1.73 -20.97 -0.34
N SER A 137 0.46 -20.63 -0.60
CA SER A 137 -0.54 -20.31 0.44
C SER A 137 -0.89 -21.50 1.32
N THR A 138 -1.18 -22.64 0.67
CA THR A 138 -1.45 -23.90 1.33
C THR A 138 -0.23 -24.34 2.14
N THR A 139 0.98 -24.13 1.61
CA THR A 139 2.22 -24.38 2.35
C THR A 139 2.36 -23.48 3.57
N LEU A 140 2.18 -22.17 3.45
CA LEU A 140 2.30 -21.24 4.58
C LEU A 140 1.27 -21.54 5.66
N ASN A 141 0.01 -21.72 5.29
CA ASN A 141 -1.05 -22.05 6.23
C ASN A 141 -0.76 -23.35 6.99
N ASN A 142 -0.29 -24.38 6.28
CA ASN A 142 0.07 -25.66 6.88
C ASN A 142 1.30 -25.55 7.78
N VAL A 143 2.32 -24.77 7.39
CA VAL A 143 3.53 -24.54 8.20
C VAL A 143 3.21 -23.75 9.46
N MET A 144 2.43 -22.67 9.34
CA MET A 144 2.02 -21.80 10.45
C MET A 144 1.15 -22.54 11.45
N ASN A 145 0.15 -23.30 10.98
CA ASN A 145 -0.73 -24.10 11.83
C ASN A 145 -0.14 -25.45 12.27
N GLY A 146 1.01 -25.83 11.73
CA GLY A 146 1.72 -27.07 12.05
C GLY A 146 2.93 -26.84 12.94
N VAL A 147 4.12 -26.90 12.34
CA VAL A 147 5.39 -26.89 13.08
C VAL A 147 5.63 -25.57 13.83
N ILE A 148 5.28 -24.43 13.23
CA ILE A 148 5.50 -23.11 13.84
C ILE A 148 4.64 -22.92 15.08
N LYS A 149 3.37 -23.34 15.03
CA LYS A 149 2.46 -23.31 16.19
C LYS A 149 3.04 -24.02 17.41
N LYS A 150 3.64 -25.20 17.20
CA LYS A 150 4.29 -26.01 18.24
C LYS A 150 5.56 -25.33 18.77
N ILE A 151 6.42 -24.82 17.87
CA ILE A 151 7.67 -24.13 18.24
C ILE A 151 7.37 -22.89 19.09
N LEU A 152 6.38 -22.08 18.69
CA LEU A 152 5.95 -20.87 19.39
C LEU A 152 5.05 -21.15 20.61
N ARG A 153 4.69 -22.43 20.86
CA ARG A 153 3.81 -22.87 21.96
C ARG A 153 2.47 -22.14 21.98
N LEU A 154 1.88 -21.92 20.80
CA LEU A 154 0.58 -21.26 20.69
C LEU A 154 -0.57 -22.21 21.10
N PRO A 155 -1.69 -21.67 21.62
CA PRO A 155 -2.85 -22.49 22.00
C PRO A 155 -3.42 -23.31 20.84
N GLU A 156 -3.78 -24.57 21.11
CA GLU A 156 -4.29 -25.49 20.08
C GLU A 156 -5.62 -25.03 19.46
N ASN A 157 -6.44 -24.28 20.19
CA ASN A 157 -7.73 -23.77 19.73
C ASN A 157 -7.65 -22.50 18.86
N ILE A 158 -6.44 -22.01 18.53
CA ILE A 158 -6.25 -20.84 17.68
C ILE A 158 -5.57 -21.26 16.38
N SER A 159 -6.13 -20.85 15.25
CA SER A 159 -5.53 -21.07 13.93
C SER A 159 -5.03 -19.75 13.36
N TRP A 160 -3.85 -19.80 12.76
CA TRP A 160 -3.36 -18.74 11.90
C TRP A 160 -4.18 -18.72 10.61
N VAL A 161 -4.48 -17.51 10.14
CA VAL A 161 -5.10 -17.22 8.84
C VAL A 161 -4.37 -16.05 8.20
N GLY A 162 -4.27 -16.03 6.87
CA GLY A 162 -3.61 -14.92 6.16
C GLY A 162 -4.39 -13.61 6.25
N VAL A 163 -5.73 -13.68 6.21
CA VAL A 163 -6.63 -12.54 6.32
C VAL A 163 -7.82 -12.92 7.20
N SER A 164 -8.23 -12.03 8.11
CA SER A 164 -9.40 -12.21 8.97
C SER A 164 -10.56 -11.36 8.47
N LEU A 165 -11.57 -12.00 7.85
CA LEU A 165 -12.77 -11.30 7.37
C LEU A 165 -13.53 -10.58 8.49
N PRO A 166 -13.70 -11.14 9.71
CA PRO A 166 -14.33 -10.41 10.80
C PRO A 166 -13.58 -9.12 11.17
N VAL A 167 -12.23 -9.13 11.14
CA VAL A 167 -11.44 -7.92 11.39
C VAL A 167 -11.68 -6.91 10.28
N PHE A 168 -11.60 -7.34 9.01
CA PHE A 168 -11.87 -6.48 7.86
C PHE A 168 -13.26 -5.82 7.94
N SER A 169 -14.32 -6.58 8.23
CA SER A 169 -15.68 -6.06 8.37
C SER A 169 -15.80 -5.02 9.49
N ASN A 170 -15.12 -5.23 10.62
CA ASN A 170 -15.11 -4.26 11.73
C ASN A 170 -14.31 -2.98 11.44
N MET A 171 -13.55 -2.95 10.35
CA MET A 171 -12.76 -1.79 9.92
C MET A 171 -13.48 -0.95 8.85
N SER A 172 -14.75 -1.24 8.56
CA SER A 172 -15.55 -0.54 7.53
C SER A 172 -15.60 0.98 7.70
N THR A 173 -15.56 1.48 8.95
CA THR A 173 -15.55 2.92 9.24
C THR A 173 -14.23 3.62 8.88
N ASP A 174 -13.13 2.87 8.78
CA ASP A 174 -11.79 3.40 8.50
C ASP A 174 -11.27 3.03 7.11
N PHE A 175 -11.69 1.88 6.57
CA PHE A 175 -11.15 1.31 5.34
C PHE A 175 -11.15 2.30 4.17
N MET A 176 -12.23 3.07 4.00
CA MET A 176 -12.37 4.07 2.93
C MET A 176 -12.02 5.49 3.33
N LYS A 177 -11.55 5.72 4.56
CA LYS A 177 -11.13 7.05 5.04
C LYS A 177 -9.71 7.38 4.56
N PRO A 178 -9.46 8.52 3.89
CA PRO A 178 -8.12 8.90 3.47
C PRO A 178 -7.22 9.26 4.64
N ARG A 179 -5.90 9.10 4.47
CA ARG A 179 -4.86 9.41 5.47
C ARG A 179 -3.74 10.33 4.95
N ILE A 180 -4.07 11.17 3.96
CA ILE A 180 -3.11 12.09 3.33
C ILE A 180 -2.65 13.16 4.34
N ASP A 181 -3.57 13.68 5.16
CA ASP A 181 -3.25 14.74 6.15
C ASP A 181 -2.23 14.26 7.19
N GLU A 182 -2.20 12.97 7.52
CA GLU A 182 -1.19 12.42 8.42
C GLU A 182 0.19 12.26 7.74
N VAL A 183 0.23 12.04 6.43
CA VAL A 183 1.48 12.08 5.65
C VAL A 183 2.04 13.51 5.62
N ASP A 184 1.18 14.51 5.40
CA ASP A 184 1.57 15.94 5.48
C ASP A 184 2.20 16.26 6.84
N GLN A 185 1.58 15.83 7.94
CA GLN A 185 2.11 16.08 9.29
C GLN A 185 3.48 15.44 9.55
N LEU A 186 3.75 14.26 8.99
CA LEU A 186 5.06 13.63 9.09
C LEU A 186 6.11 14.44 8.32
N LEU A 187 5.78 14.83 7.09
CA LEU A 187 6.66 15.61 6.23
C LEU A 187 6.97 17.00 6.81
N ASP A 188 5.97 17.69 7.36
CA ASP A 188 6.11 19.01 8.00
C ASP A 188 6.97 18.96 9.27
N LYS A 189 7.06 17.80 9.92
CA LYS A 189 7.93 17.56 11.08
C LYS A 189 9.29 16.96 10.69
N GLU A 190 9.66 17.05 9.41
CA GLU A 190 10.94 16.60 8.87
C GLU A 190 11.21 15.10 9.06
N VAL A 191 10.15 14.28 9.19
CA VAL A 191 10.29 12.81 9.19
C VAL A 191 10.48 12.35 7.76
N ASP A 192 11.44 11.45 7.52
CA ASP A 192 11.62 10.81 6.22
C ASP A 192 10.39 9.95 5.90
N VAL A 193 9.71 10.29 4.81
CA VAL A 193 8.60 9.51 4.27
C VAL A 193 9.01 8.93 2.91
N THR A 194 9.06 7.61 2.86
CA THR A 194 9.36 6.86 1.63
C THR A 194 8.11 6.15 1.16
N ILE A 195 7.74 6.30 -0.11
CA ILE A 195 6.69 5.52 -0.76
C ILE A 195 7.34 4.66 -1.83
N TYR A 196 6.94 3.40 -1.94
CA TYR A 196 7.31 2.57 -3.08
C TYR A 196 6.08 1.88 -3.67
N ASN A 197 5.98 1.82 -4.99
CA ASN A 197 4.95 1.05 -5.68
C ASN A 197 5.56 0.15 -6.74
N GLY A 198 4.94 -1.00 -6.95
CA GLY A 198 5.14 -1.77 -8.17
C GLY A 198 4.42 -1.13 -9.35
N GLN A 199 5.06 -1.16 -10.52
CA GLN A 199 4.53 -0.57 -11.75
C GLN A 199 3.19 -1.17 -12.17
N VAL A 200 2.99 -2.47 -11.94
CA VAL A 200 1.83 -3.24 -12.43
C VAL A 200 0.84 -3.57 -11.31
N ASP A 201 1.00 -2.96 -10.13
CA ASP A 201 -0.01 -2.99 -9.07
C ASP A 201 -1.27 -2.21 -9.53
N LEU A 202 -2.43 -2.87 -9.57
CA LEU A 202 -3.70 -2.24 -9.88
C LEU A 202 -4.32 -1.60 -8.64
N ILE A 203 -4.40 -2.33 -7.53
CA ILE A 203 -5.11 -1.91 -6.32
C ILE A 203 -4.49 -0.66 -5.70
N CYS A 204 -3.16 -0.61 -5.58
CA CYS A 204 -2.41 0.49 -4.93
C CYS A 204 -1.29 1.05 -5.82
N GLY A 205 -1.55 1.12 -7.13
CA GLY A 205 -0.55 1.46 -8.13
C GLY A 205 -0.05 2.92 -8.17
N PRO A 206 1.04 3.16 -8.92
CA PRO A 206 1.71 4.46 -8.97
C PRO A 206 0.84 5.58 -9.58
N THR A 207 -0.14 5.27 -10.42
CA THR A 207 -1.02 6.28 -11.02
C THR A 207 -1.84 7.01 -9.97
N ALA A 208 -2.56 6.28 -9.12
CA ALA A 208 -3.30 6.85 -8.00
C ALA A 208 -2.39 7.40 -6.91
N THR A 209 -1.24 6.77 -6.66
CA THR A 209 -0.27 7.30 -5.70
C THR A 209 0.22 8.69 -6.10
N LYS A 210 0.55 8.91 -7.37
CA LYS A 210 0.88 10.24 -7.89
C LYS A 210 -0.28 11.22 -7.79
N ALA A 211 -1.53 10.76 -7.92
CA ALA A 211 -2.71 11.62 -7.83
C ALA A 211 -2.89 12.16 -6.40
N TRP A 212 -2.77 11.31 -5.38
CA TRP A 212 -2.89 11.78 -3.99
C TRP A 212 -1.64 12.53 -3.51
N ILE A 213 -0.44 12.22 -4.00
CA ILE A 213 0.77 13.01 -3.72
C ILE A 213 0.59 14.48 -4.15
N GLN A 214 -0.12 14.74 -5.25
CA GLN A 214 -0.41 16.11 -5.71
C GLN A 214 -1.36 16.86 -4.76
N LYS A 215 -2.04 16.17 -3.85
CA LYS A 215 -2.93 16.76 -2.85
C LYS A 215 -2.22 17.11 -1.53
N LEU A 216 -0.96 16.72 -1.37
CA LEU A 216 -0.17 17.08 -0.19
C LEU A 216 -0.12 18.61 -0.03
N LYS A 217 -0.17 19.07 1.21
CA LYS A 217 -0.03 20.48 1.60
C LYS A 217 1.40 20.81 2.03
N TRP A 218 2.26 19.79 2.16
CA TRP A 218 3.67 19.93 2.49
C TRP A 218 4.37 21.02 1.64
N PRO A 219 5.08 21.99 2.27
CA PRO A 219 5.73 23.11 1.56
C PRO A 219 6.70 22.70 0.45
N GLY A 220 7.34 21.53 0.57
CA GLY A 220 8.27 21.02 -0.44
C GLY A 220 7.61 20.47 -1.70
N LEU A 221 6.27 20.34 -1.75
CA LEU A 221 5.57 19.67 -2.86
C LEU A 221 5.88 20.32 -4.21
N LYS A 222 5.87 21.66 -4.31
CA LYS A 222 6.13 22.36 -5.59
C LYS A 222 7.52 22.03 -6.14
N ALA A 223 8.53 22.00 -5.28
CA ALA A 223 9.90 21.68 -5.67
C ALA A 223 10.06 20.19 -5.98
N TYR A 224 9.42 19.32 -5.19
CA TYR A 224 9.32 17.90 -5.50
C TYR A 224 8.72 17.67 -6.89
N LEU A 225 7.57 18.27 -7.21
CA LEU A 225 6.91 18.13 -8.51
C LEU A 225 7.81 18.57 -9.68
N ASN A 226 8.66 19.59 -9.46
CA ASN A 226 9.62 20.09 -10.44
C ASN A 226 10.94 19.30 -10.51
N THR A 227 11.14 18.29 -9.65
CA THR A 227 12.34 17.46 -9.67
C THR A 227 12.19 16.32 -10.69
N SER A 228 13.22 16.07 -11.50
CA SER A 228 13.29 14.91 -12.40
C SER A 228 13.46 13.60 -11.62
N ARG A 229 13.04 12.48 -12.22
CA ARG A 229 13.27 11.15 -11.63
C ARG A 229 14.64 10.63 -12.05
N THR A 230 15.25 9.84 -11.19
CA THR A 230 16.51 9.15 -11.43
C THR A 230 16.23 7.67 -11.72
N PRO A 231 16.73 7.09 -12.82
CA PRO A 231 16.60 5.66 -13.08
C PRO A 231 17.38 4.85 -12.05
N LEU A 232 16.82 3.73 -11.64
CA LEU A 232 17.42 2.78 -10.72
C LEU A 232 17.92 1.55 -11.46
N TYR A 233 19.05 1.02 -11.02
CA TYR A 233 19.72 -0.15 -11.57
C TYR A 233 20.08 -1.07 -10.41
N CYS A 234 20.13 -2.38 -10.65
CA CYS A 234 20.60 -3.33 -9.65
C CYS A 234 21.61 -4.30 -10.24
N CYS A 235 22.46 -4.82 -9.36
CA CYS A 235 23.11 -6.10 -9.56
C CYS A 235 24.11 -6.08 -10.74
N GLY A 236 24.74 -4.92 -10.98
CA GLY A 236 25.66 -4.70 -12.11
C GLY A 236 25.00 -4.64 -13.49
N SER A 237 23.67 -4.58 -13.58
CA SER A 237 22.92 -4.51 -14.83
C SER A 237 22.61 -3.07 -15.23
N ASN A 238 22.79 -2.74 -16.52
CA ASN A 238 22.33 -1.47 -17.11
C ASN A 238 20.82 -1.46 -17.46
N LYS A 239 20.09 -2.52 -17.13
CA LYS A 239 18.63 -2.56 -17.29
C LYS A 239 17.98 -1.73 -16.19
N THR A 240 17.16 -0.74 -16.57
CA THR A 240 16.38 0.04 -15.62
C THR A 240 15.42 -0.87 -14.85
N ARG A 241 15.50 -0.80 -13.52
CA ARG A 241 14.67 -1.57 -12.57
C ARG A 241 13.59 -0.72 -11.91
N GLY A 242 13.73 0.60 -11.96
CA GLY A 242 12.79 1.50 -11.32
C GLY A 242 13.18 2.95 -11.54
N PHE A 243 12.44 3.83 -10.86
CA PHE A 243 12.72 5.25 -10.81
C PHE A 243 12.54 5.77 -9.40
N LEU A 244 13.46 6.62 -8.94
CA LEU A 244 13.34 7.40 -7.72
C LEU A 244 13.02 8.85 -8.08
N LYS A 245 12.00 9.42 -7.44
CA LYS A 245 11.80 10.87 -7.37
C LYS A 245 11.93 11.28 -5.92
N SER A 246 12.81 12.23 -5.61
CA SER A 246 13.02 12.66 -4.23
C SER A 246 13.27 14.14 -4.11
N TYR A 247 12.79 14.73 -3.03
CA TYR A 247 13.12 16.10 -2.64
C TYR A 247 13.02 16.19 -1.11
N MET A 248 14.05 16.71 -0.44
CA MET A 248 14.14 16.74 1.02
C MET A 248 13.83 15.35 1.63
N ASN A 249 12.97 15.30 2.64
CA ASN A 249 12.54 14.12 3.39
C ASN A 249 11.41 13.32 2.72
N PHE A 250 11.20 13.49 1.40
CA PHE A 250 10.19 12.77 0.66
C PHE A 250 10.77 12.01 -0.54
N HIS A 251 10.52 10.71 -0.57
CA HIS A 251 11.03 9.79 -1.58
C HIS A 251 9.91 8.95 -2.17
N PHE A 252 9.83 8.87 -3.51
CA PHE A 252 8.89 8.00 -4.20
C PHE A 252 9.60 7.12 -5.21
N TYR A 253 9.52 5.81 -4.97
CA TYR A 253 10.07 4.76 -5.81
C TYR A 253 8.95 4.12 -6.64
N THR A 254 9.19 3.96 -7.94
CA THR A 254 8.35 3.12 -8.82
C THR A 254 9.20 2.00 -9.36
N ILE A 255 8.86 0.75 -9.06
CA ILE A 255 9.65 -0.44 -9.41
C ILE A 255 9.03 -1.14 -10.61
N LEU A 256 9.80 -1.25 -11.68
CA LEU A 256 9.33 -1.79 -12.96
C LEU A 256 9.15 -3.30 -12.89
N GLY A 257 8.05 -3.79 -13.47
CA GLY A 257 7.71 -5.21 -13.48
C GLY A 257 7.33 -5.81 -12.13
N ALA A 258 7.19 -5.00 -11.06
CA ALA A 258 6.62 -5.44 -9.78
C ALA A 258 5.13 -5.11 -9.70
N GLY A 259 4.36 -5.99 -9.08
CA GLY A 259 2.98 -5.77 -8.65
C GLY A 259 2.93 -5.22 -7.22
N HIS A 260 1.89 -5.59 -6.48
CA HIS A 260 1.64 -5.08 -5.13
C HIS A 260 2.77 -5.43 -4.14
N PHE A 261 3.25 -6.68 -4.20
CA PHE A 261 4.27 -7.22 -3.32
C PHE A 261 5.68 -7.01 -3.89
N VAL A 262 6.10 -5.74 -3.97
CA VAL A 262 7.37 -5.33 -4.58
C VAL A 262 8.59 -6.14 -4.09
N PRO A 263 8.76 -6.42 -2.77
CA PRO A 263 9.87 -7.23 -2.29
C PRO A 263 9.86 -8.68 -2.81
N ALA A 264 8.67 -9.25 -3.09
CA ALA A 264 8.54 -10.60 -3.62
C ALA A 264 8.84 -10.63 -5.13
N ASP A 265 8.35 -9.63 -5.88
CA ASP A 265 8.50 -9.60 -7.34
C ASP A 265 9.89 -9.12 -7.79
N GLN A 266 10.50 -8.18 -7.06
CA GLN A 266 11.78 -7.57 -7.39
C GLN A 266 12.66 -7.42 -6.13
N PRO A 267 13.11 -8.54 -5.52
CA PRO A 267 13.81 -8.52 -4.23
C PRO A 267 15.12 -7.74 -4.25
N ASP A 268 15.92 -7.89 -5.31
CA ASP A 268 17.27 -7.33 -5.34
C ASP A 268 17.26 -5.80 -5.37
N ILE A 269 16.40 -5.19 -6.19
CA ILE A 269 16.27 -3.73 -6.23
C ILE A 269 15.59 -3.21 -4.96
N THR A 270 14.62 -3.97 -4.42
CA THR A 270 13.93 -3.59 -3.18
C THR A 270 14.90 -3.48 -2.01
N LEU A 271 15.85 -4.42 -1.90
CA LEU A 271 16.89 -4.40 -0.87
C LEU A 271 17.83 -3.18 -0.96
N GLN A 272 17.93 -2.56 -2.15
CA GLN A 272 18.78 -1.39 -2.38
C GLN A 272 18.08 -0.05 -2.15
N MET A 273 16.74 -0.03 -2.08
CA MET A 273 15.95 1.21 -1.89
C MET A 273 16.17 1.85 -0.53
#